data_AF-A0A0G1WTL2-F1
#
_entry.id   AF-A0A0G1WTL2-F1
#
_cell.length_a   1.000
_cell.length_b   1.000
_cell.length_c   1.000
_cell.angle_alpha   90.00
_cell.angle_beta   90.00
_cell.angle_gamma   90.00
#
_symmetry.space_group_name_H-M   'P 1'
#
loop_
_entity.id
_entity.type
_entity.pdbx_description
1 polymer ?
#
loop_
_entity_poly.entity_id
_entity_poly.type
_entity_poly.pdbx_seq_one_letter_code
_entity_poly.pdbx_strand_id
1 'polypeptide(L)' 'MVRKGDTLSAIAKMFGVTTNTVAWANNIRGGVIHEGETLIILPISGVRHSVQKGDTLRSIARKYKSDVTEIAEYNHLTE' A
#
# COMPACT_ATOMS: atom_id res chain seq x y z
N MET A 1 15.86 -3.28 0.64
CA MET A 1 16.43 -3.73 1.92
C MET A 1 16.79 -2.50 2.72
N VAL A 2 16.37 -2.45 3.98
CA VAL A 2 16.60 -1.34 4.91
C VAL A 2 18.06 -1.38 5.38
N ARG A 3 18.70 -0.21 5.39
CA ARG A 3 20.09 -0.01 5.83
C ARG A 3 20.14 0.85 7.08
N LYS A 4 21.29 0.82 7.75
CA LYS A 4 21.57 1.69 8.89
C LYS A 4 21.32 3.15 8.56
N GLY A 5 20.46 3.80 9.35
CA GLY A 5 20.09 5.21 9.18
C GLY A 5 18.92 5.44 8.21
N ASP A 6 18.39 4.41 7.56
CA ASP A 6 17.18 4.54 6.77
C ASP A 6 15.98 4.85 7.68
N THR A 7 15.08 5.68 7.16
CA THR A 7 13.77 5.92 7.76
C THR A 7 12.68 5.60 6.75
N LEU A 8 11.51 5.20 7.24
CA LEU A 8 10.39 4.85 6.38
C LEU A 8 9.97 6.03 5.47
N SER A 9 10.06 7.26 5.98
CA SER A 9 9.76 8.48 5.22
C SER A 9 10.81 8.79 4.15
N ALA A 10 12.10 8.61 4.44
CA ALA A 10 13.16 8.80 3.45
C ALA A 10 13.06 7.76 2.32
N ILE A 11 12.78 6.49 2.65
CA ILE A 11 12.54 5.43 1.67
C ILE A 11 11.32 5.77 0.81
N ALA A 12 10.19 6.13 1.43
CA ALA A 12 8.97 6.47 0.70
C ALA A 12 9.20 7.65 -0.27
N LYS A 13 9.90 8.70 0.19
CA LYS A 13 10.29 9.85 -0.64
C LYS A 13 11.17 9.43 -1.82
N MET A 14 12.16 8.57 -1.59
CA MET A 14 13.06 8.07 -2.63
C MET A 14 12.30 7.36 -3.77
N PHE A 15 11.22 6.65 -3.44
CA PHE A 15 10.39 5.94 -4.43
C PHE A 15 9.15 6.73 -4.90
N GLY A 16 9.00 7.99 -4.48
CA GLY A 16 7.88 8.83 -4.91
C GLY A 16 6.51 8.36 -4.40
N VAL A 17 6.45 7.65 -3.27
CA VAL A 17 5.20 7.19 -2.65
C VAL A 17 5.03 7.76 -1.25
N THR A 18 3.80 7.69 -0.71
CA THR A 18 3.58 8.11 0.68
C THR A 18 4.15 7.10 1.68
N THR A 19 4.58 7.61 2.85
CA THR A 19 5.01 6.76 3.98
C THR A 19 3.95 5.72 4.34
N ASN A 20 2.66 6.10 4.30
CA ASN A 20 1.55 5.19 4.57
C ASN A 20 1.44 4.06 3.54
N THR A 21 1.73 4.33 2.27
CA THR A 21 1.75 3.30 1.21
C THR A 21 2.78 2.23 1.55
N VAL A 22 4.00 2.63 1.92
CA VAL A 22 5.05 1.69 2.31
C VAL A 22 4.67 0.95 3.60
N ALA A 23 4.14 1.66 4.60
CA ALA A 23 3.74 1.06 5.86
C ALA A 23 2.67 -0.03 5.66
N TRP A 24 1.61 0.28 4.92
CA TRP A 24 0.49 -0.64 4.68
C TRP A 24 0.88 -1.80 3.79
N ALA A 25 1.72 -1.59 2.77
CA ALA A 25 2.21 -2.68 1.92
C ALA A 25 3.01 -3.74 2.70
N ASN A 26 3.60 -3.36 3.85
CA ASN A 26 4.47 -4.19 4.67
C ASN A 26 3.91 -4.49 6.06
N ASN A 27 2.63 -4.16 6.33
CA ASN A 27 2.00 -4.32 7.66
C ASN A 27 2.76 -3.64 8.82
N ILE A 28 3.50 -2.56 8.55
CA ILE A 28 4.28 -1.83 9.56
C ILE A 28 3.33 -0.97 10.41
N ARG A 29 3.44 -1.09 11.73
CA ARG A 29 2.72 -0.27 12.71
C ARG A 29 3.68 0.71 13.39
N GLY A 30 3.27 1.96 13.53
CA GLY A 30 4.08 2.99 14.21
C GLY A 30 5.30 3.48 13.41
N GLY A 31 5.50 3.03 12.17
CA GLY A 31 6.55 3.52 11.29
C GLY A 31 7.97 3.04 11.62
N VAL A 32 8.11 2.06 12.52
CA VAL A 32 9.40 1.45 12.88
C VAL A 32 9.81 0.46 11.80
N ILE A 33 11.07 0.54 11.38
CA ILE A 33 11.72 -0.41 10.47
C ILE A 33 13.07 -0.82 11.07
N HIS A 34 13.52 -2.01 10.71
CA HIS A 34 14.77 -2.59 11.20
C HIS A 34 15.76 -2.83 10.07
N GLU A 35 17.05 -2.66 10.37
CA GLU A 35 18.13 -2.96 9.42
C GLU A 35 18.02 -4.40 8.89
N GLY A 36 18.21 -4.58 7.59
CA GLY A 36 18.08 -5.88 6.92
C GLY A 36 16.67 -6.23 6.45
N GLU A 37 15.62 -5.51 6.86
CA GLU A 37 14.26 -5.77 6.39
C GLU A 37 14.12 -5.53 4.89
N THR A 38 13.37 -6.40 4.22
CA THR A 38 12.99 -6.18 2.82
C THR A 38 11.59 -5.60 2.75
N LEU A 39 11.51 -4.36 2.27
CA LEU A 39 10.24 -3.66 2.09
C LEU A 39 9.72 -3.85 0.67
N ILE A 40 8.43 -4.15 0.58
CA ILE A 40 7.62 -4.06 -0.62
C ILE A 40 7.31 -2.60 -0.87
N ILE A 41 7.71 -2.09 -2.04
CA ILE A 41 7.41 -0.73 -2.48
C ILE A 41 6.42 -0.83 -3.64
N LEU A 42 5.26 -0.18 -3.50
CA LEU A 42 4.28 -0.10 -4.57
C LEU A 42 4.72 0.93 -5.62
N PRO A 43 4.35 0.76 -6.91
CA PRO A 43 4.76 1.68 -7.97
C PRO A 43 4.07 3.05 -7.89
N ILE A 44 2.97 3.15 -7.15
CA ILE A 44 2.24 4.39 -6.90
C ILE A 44 1.78 4.46 -5.44
N SER A 45 1.39 5.66 -5.00
CA SER A 45 0.75 5.84 -3.70
C SER A 45 -0.63 5.20 -3.67
N GLY A 46 -0.90 4.36 -2.68
CA GLY A 46 -2.17 3.64 -2.59
C GLY A 46 -2.17 2.52 -1.57
N VAL A 47 -3.15 1.63 -1.67
CA VAL A 47 -3.31 0.47 -0.78
C VAL A 47 -3.39 -0.79 -1.62
N ARG A 48 -2.55 -1.77 -1.31
CA ARG A 48 -2.70 -3.11 -1.86
C ARG A 48 -3.65 -3.91 -0.96
N HIS A 49 -4.74 -4.39 -1.54
CA HIS A 49 -5.71 -5.25 -0.86
C HIS A 49 -5.66 -6.65 -1.45
N SER A 50 -5.52 -7.66 -0.59
CA SER A 50 -5.71 -9.06 -0.98
C SER A 50 -7.17 -9.43 -0.75
N VAL A 51 -7.90 -9.72 -1.83
CA VAL A 51 -9.32 -10.12 -1.79
C VAL A 51 -9.49 -11.36 -0.92
N GLN A 52 -10.50 -11.34 -0.04
CA GLN A 52 -10.87 -12.44 0.82
C GLN A 52 -12.23 -13.03 0.45
N LYS A 53 -12.54 -14.23 0.95
CA LYS A 53 -13.84 -14.87 0.72
C LYS A 53 -14.96 -13.97 1.24
N GLY A 54 -15.89 -13.62 0.36
CA GLY A 54 -17.03 -12.75 0.66
C GLY A 54 -16.80 -11.26 0.39
N ASP A 55 -15.59 -10.86 -0.02
CA ASP A 55 -15.37 -9.51 -0.52
C ASP A 55 -16.11 -9.27 -1.83
N THR A 56 -16.57 -8.03 -1.99
CA THR A 56 -17.11 -7.47 -3.22
C THR A 56 -16.40 -6.14 -3.46
N LEU A 57 -16.36 -5.66 -4.71
CA LEU A 57 -15.81 -4.31 -4.97
C LEU A 57 -16.50 -3.24 -4.11
N ARG A 58 -17.81 -3.37 -3.88
CA ARG A 58 -18.56 -2.46 -3.00
C ARG A 58 -18.13 -2.52 -1.54
N SER A 59 -17.86 -3.71 -0.98
CA SER A 59 -17.39 -3.82 0.41
C SER A 59 -15.97 -3.28 0.56
N ILE A 60 -15.11 -3.53 -0.42
CA ILE A 60 -13.73 -3.02 -0.47
C ILE A 60 -13.73 -1.49 -0.60
N ALA A 61 -14.48 -0.93 -1.54
CA ALA A 61 -14.62 0.52 -1.73
C ALA A 61 -15.09 1.20 -0.44
N ARG A 62 -16.13 0.65 0.22
CA ARG A 62 -16.61 1.16 1.50
C ARG A 62 -15.55 1.10 2.60
N LYS A 63 -14.77 0.01 2.69
CA LYS A 63 -13.70 -0.16 3.68
C LYS A 63 -12.63 0.93 3.54
N TYR A 64 -12.25 1.24 2.31
CA TYR A 64 -11.21 2.22 2.01
C TYR A 64 -11.74 3.63 1.75
N LYS A 65 -13.07 3.83 1.83
CA LYS A 65 -13.75 5.10 1.52
C LYS A 65 -13.35 5.63 0.13
N SER A 66 -13.33 4.74 -0.85
CA SER A 66 -12.97 5.01 -2.25
C SER A 66 -14.15 4.68 -3.16
N ASP A 67 -14.06 5.06 -4.44
CA ASP A 67 -15.10 4.81 -5.42
C ASP A 67 -14.97 3.41 -6.03
N VAL A 68 -16.12 2.76 -6.27
CA VAL A 68 -16.16 1.39 -6.83
C VAL A 68 -15.66 1.38 -8.28
N THR A 69 -16.00 2.41 -9.04
CA THR A 69 -15.66 2.56 -10.46
C THR A 69 -14.16 2.79 -10.60
N GLU A 70 -13.59 3.70 -9.81
CA GLU A 70 -12.14 3.95 -9.81
C GLU A 70 -11.34 2.67 -9.48
N ILE A 71 -11.79 1.89 -8.49
CA ILE A 71 -11.13 0.61 -8.15
C ILE A 71 -11.25 -0.36 -9.33
N ALA A 72 -12.42 -0.45 -9.96
CA ALA A 72 -12.64 -1.37 -11.07
C ALA A 72 -11.79 -1.01 -12.30
N GLU A 73 -11.80 0.26 -12.71
CA GLU A 73 -11.02 0.77 -13.84
C GLU A 73 -9.52 0.60 -13.62
N TYR A 74 -9.02 0.98 -12.44
CA TYR A 74 -7.60 0.87 -12.10
C TYR A 74 -7.10 -0.59 -12.12
N ASN A 75 -7.98 -1.54 -11.77
CA ASN A 75 -7.65 -2.97 -11.77
C ASN A 75 -8.12 -3.70 -13.03
N HIS A 76 -8.55 -2.97 -14.07
CA HIS A 76 -9.04 -3.53 -15.33
C HIS A 76 -10.16 -4.57 -15.15
N LEU A 77 -11.10 -4.28 -14.24
CA LEU A 77 -12.26 -5.12 -13.92
C LEU A 77 -13.55 -4.64 -14.61
N THR A 78 -13.44 -3.61 -15.45
CA THR A 78 -14.50 -3.15 -16.36
C THR A 78 -14.18 -3.64 -17.77
N GLU A 79 -15.21 -4.08 -18.50
CA GLU A 79 -15.13 -4.46 -19.91
C GLU A 79 -14.96 -3.25 -20.84
#